data_AF-L9VG17-F1
#
_entry.id   AF-L9VG17-F1
#
_cell.length_a   1.000
_cell.length_b   1.000
_cell.length_c   1.000
_cell.angle_alpha   90.00
_cell.angle_beta   90.00
_cell.angle_gamma   90.00
#
_symmetry.space_group_name_H-M   'P 1'
#
loop_
_entity.id
_entity.type
_entity.pdbx_description
1 polymer ?
#
loop_
_entity_poly.entity_id
_entity_poly.type
_entity_poly.pdbx_seq_one_letter_code
_entity_poly.pdbx_strand_id
1 'polypeptide(L)'
;MNDSFDTLYGALNRLDELTDPIYLDGAEENLGACLYALDKMAESAMETDALGEAHRHRKLRTEVAAASERGEVVAIRRSDALRLSVTLHQYREKLRERGDTVGAADIDRTIRVIDGQLEEMAAETAPGETNCS
;
A
#
# COMPACT_ATOMS: atom_id res chain seq x y z
N MET A 1 8.17 -7.75 28.22
CA MET A 1 7.84 -8.29 26.88
C MET A 1 7.12 -7.21 26.11
N ASN A 2 7.86 -6.40 25.34
CA ASN A 2 7.32 -5.48 24.33
C ASN A 2 8.40 -4.95 23.35
N ASP A 3 9.68 -5.25 23.58
CA ASP A 3 10.80 -4.72 22.78
C ASP A 3 10.71 -5.05 21.28
N SER A 4 10.13 -6.20 20.92
CA SER A 4 9.93 -6.61 19.52
C SER A 4 8.97 -5.69 18.75
N PHE A 5 7.89 -5.24 19.39
CA PHE A 5 6.90 -4.37 18.74
C PHE A 5 7.49 -2.97 18.55
N ASP A 6 8.22 -2.45 19.54
CA ASP A 6 8.93 -1.17 19.44
C ASP A 6 10.02 -1.20 18.35
N THR A 7 10.71 -2.33 18.17
CA THR A 7 11.72 -2.44 17.09
C THR A 7 11.11 -2.47 15.69
N LEU A 8 9.94 -3.11 15.49
CA LEU A 8 9.32 -3.20 14.17
C LEU A 8 8.65 -1.88 13.77
N TYR A 9 7.93 -1.23 14.69
CA TYR A 9 7.37 0.11 14.47
C TYR A 9 8.48 1.16 14.30
N GLY A 10 9.55 1.04 15.09
CA GLY A 10 10.75 1.86 14.92
C GLY A 10 11.41 1.66 13.56
N ALA A 11 11.49 0.42 13.06
CA ALA A 11 12.08 0.13 11.76
C ALA A 11 11.26 0.71 10.59
N LEU A 12 9.93 0.66 10.66
CA LEU A 12 9.06 1.21 9.62
C LEU A 12 9.03 2.74 9.61
N ASN A 13 9.04 3.38 10.78
CA ASN A 13 9.19 4.84 10.84
C ASN A 13 10.56 5.29 10.33
N ARG A 14 11.62 4.55 10.65
CA ARG A 14 12.97 4.85 10.18
C ARG A 14 13.13 4.60 8.68
N LEU A 15 12.36 3.67 8.10
CA LEU A 15 12.27 3.51 6.65
C LEU A 15 11.71 4.78 6.02
N ASP A 16 10.61 5.32 6.55
CA ASP A 16 9.98 6.54 6.01
C ASP A 16 10.90 7.77 6.11
N GLU A 17 11.82 7.82 7.07
CA GLU A 17 12.83 8.89 7.17
C GLU A 17 13.94 8.76 6.12
N LEU A 18 14.19 7.54 5.63
CA LEU A 18 15.34 7.20 4.79
C LEU A 18 14.97 6.96 3.33
N THR A 19 13.68 6.91 3.00
CA THR A 19 13.20 6.62 1.65
C THR A 19 12.18 7.64 1.19
N ASP A 20 12.27 8.01 -0.08
CA ASP A 20 11.24 8.82 -0.71
C ASP A 20 9.87 8.09 -0.68
N PRO A 21 8.76 8.85 -0.61
CA PRO A 21 7.42 8.29 -0.73
C PRO A 21 7.22 7.68 -2.13
N ILE A 22 6.32 6.70 -2.23
CA ILE A 22 5.82 6.26 -3.52
C ILE A 22 4.82 7.28 -4.04
N TYR A 23 4.80 7.49 -5.35
CA TYR A 23 3.82 8.35 -6.00
C TYR A 23 2.86 7.45 -6.78
N LEU A 24 1.58 7.56 -6.48
CA LEU A 24 0.57 6.91 -7.31
C LEU A 24 0.39 7.75 -8.58
N ASP A 25 1.21 7.48 -9.59
CA ASP A 25 1.10 8.14 -10.88
C ASP A 25 0.07 7.44 -11.77
N GLY A 26 -0.65 8.25 -12.55
CA GLY A 26 -1.32 7.84 -13.78
C GLY A 26 -2.66 7.12 -13.65
N ALA A 27 -3.70 7.80 -14.15
CA ALA A 27 -5.08 7.34 -14.37
C ALA A 27 -6.03 7.34 -13.16
N GLU A 28 -7.13 8.08 -13.32
CA GLU A 28 -8.27 8.17 -12.38
C GLU A 28 -8.81 6.79 -11.97
N GLU A 29 -8.74 5.81 -12.88
CA GLU A 29 -9.12 4.41 -12.61
C GLU A 29 -8.23 3.73 -11.54
N ASN A 30 -6.93 4.03 -11.49
CA ASN A 30 -6.01 3.43 -10.52
C ASN A 30 -6.24 4.00 -9.11
N LEU A 31 -6.54 5.29 -9.02
CA LEU A 31 -6.93 5.94 -7.76
C LEU A 31 -8.26 5.40 -7.24
N GLY A 32 -9.24 5.22 -8.13
CA GLY A 32 -10.52 4.59 -7.78
C GLY A 32 -10.36 3.17 -7.23
N ALA A 33 -9.52 2.35 -7.87
CA ALA A 33 -9.23 0.99 -7.41
C ALA A 33 -8.50 0.99 -6.05
N CYS A 34 -7.55 1.91 -5.85
CA CYS A 34 -6.84 2.08 -4.58
C CYS A 34 -7.81 2.47 -3.43
N LEU A 35 -8.69 3.46 -3.66
CA LEU A 35 -9.70 3.87 -2.68
C LEU A 35 -10.66 2.74 -2.33
N TYR A 36 -11.15 2.02 -3.35
CA TYR A 36 -12.00 0.86 -3.15
C TYR A 36 -11.32 -0.20 -2.30
N ALA A 37 -10.06 -0.53 -2.61
CA ALA A 37 -9.33 -1.52 -1.86
C ALA A 37 -9.11 -1.09 -0.40
N LEU A 38 -8.76 0.17 -0.15
CA LEU A 38 -8.61 0.72 1.21
C LEU A 38 -9.89 0.62 2.03
N ASP A 39 -11.05 0.94 1.43
CA ASP A 39 -12.35 0.81 2.08
C ASP A 39 -12.63 -0.67 2.43
N LYS A 40 -12.36 -1.60 1.50
CA LYS A 40 -12.54 -3.05 1.73
C LYS A 40 -11.60 -3.65 2.76
N MET A 41 -10.34 -3.22 2.79
CA MET A 41 -9.40 -3.68 3.81
C MET A 41 -9.76 -3.13 5.19
N ALA A 42 -10.25 -1.89 5.28
CA ALA A 42 -10.77 -1.35 6.54
C ALA A 42 -11.97 -2.16 7.06
N GLU A 43 -12.93 -2.48 6.18
CA GLU A 43 -14.07 -3.36 6.50
C GLU A 43 -13.58 -4.73 7.00
N SER A 44 -12.68 -5.39 6.25
CA SER A 44 -12.16 -6.70 6.63
C SER A 44 -11.37 -6.67 7.94
N ALA A 45 -10.60 -5.62 8.20
CA ALA A 45 -9.87 -5.46 9.47
C ALA A 45 -10.83 -5.27 10.66
N MET A 46 -11.96 -4.56 10.46
CA MET A 46 -13.01 -4.42 11.48
C MET A 46 -13.69 -5.76 11.77
N GLU A 47 -13.97 -6.57 10.75
CA GLU A 47 -14.54 -7.91 10.91
C GLU A 47 -13.65 -8.83 11.77
N THR A 48 -12.33 -8.62 11.77
CA THR A 48 -11.36 -9.41 12.54
C THR A 48 -10.86 -8.73 13.82
N ASP A 49 -11.54 -7.68 14.29
CA ASP A 49 -11.16 -6.88 15.47
C ASP A 49 -9.74 -6.27 15.42
N ALA A 50 -9.20 -6.07 14.21
CA ALA A 50 -7.91 -5.42 13.97
C ALA A 50 -8.08 -3.89 13.87
N LEU A 51 -8.63 -3.27 14.92
CA LEU A 51 -9.08 -1.86 14.90
C LEU A 51 -7.98 -0.85 14.55
N GLY A 52 -6.73 -1.11 14.96
CA GLY A 52 -5.59 -0.27 14.61
C GLY A 52 -5.29 -0.29 13.11
N GLU A 53 -5.47 -1.43 12.46
CA GLU A 53 -5.29 -1.59 11.02
C GLU A 53 -6.44 -0.95 10.25
N ALA A 54 -7.68 -1.15 10.70
CA ALA A 54 -8.85 -0.47 10.15
C ALA A 54 -8.72 1.06 10.19
N HIS A 55 -8.24 1.60 11.31
CA HIS A 55 -8.00 3.05 11.44
C HIS A 55 -6.92 3.54 10.45
N ARG A 56 -5.83 2.80 10.30
CA ARG A 56 -4.77 3.12 9.34
C ARG A 56 -5.27 3.15 7.90
N HIS A 57 -6.00 2.12 7.47
CA HIS A 57 -6.58 2.08 6.12
C HIS A 57 -7.53 3.24 5.87
N ARG A 58 -8.42 3.56 6.83
CA ARG A 58 -9.33 4.71 6.71
C ARG A 58 -8.58 6.04 6.63
N LYS A 59 -7.54 6.22 7.44
CA LYS A 59 -6.72 7.43 7.41
C LYS A 59 -6.04 7.58 6.04
N LEU A 60 -5.39 6.52 5.55
CA LEU A 60 -4.74 6.54 4.24
C LEU A 60 -5.76 6.80 3.12
N ARG A 61 -6.94 6.19 3.19
CA ARG A 61 -8.05 6.45 2.26
C ARG A 61 -8.46 7.92 2.24
N THR A 62 -8.58 8.56 3.41
CA THR A 62 -8.89 9.99 3.50
C THR A 62 -7.79 10.85 2.88
N GLU A 63 -6.52 10.53 3.14
CA GLU A 63 -5.38 11.26 2.59
C GLU A 63 -5.32 11.14 1.05
N VAL A 64 -5.50 9.93 0.51
CA VAL A 64 -5.55 9.65 -0.93
C VAL A 64 -6.73 10.38 -1.59
N ALA A 65 -7.94 10.28 -1.01
CA ALA A 65 -9.13 10.93 -1.55
C ALA A 65 -8.97 12.46 -1.58
N ALA A 66 -8.44 13.04 -0.50
CA ALA A 66 -8.25 14.49 -0.42
C ALA A 66 -7.20 14.99 -1.44
N ALA A 67 -6.12 14.25 -1.65
CA ALA A 67 -5.13 14.59 -2.68
C ALA A 67 -5.72 14.45 -4.10
N SER A 68 -6.50 13.40 -4.35
CA SER A 68 -7.21 13.21 -5.62
C SER A 68 -8.20 14.34 -5.91
N GLU A 69 -8.99 14.77 -4.92
CA GLU A 69 -9.97 15.87 -5.05
C GLU A 69 -9.29 17.22 -5.37
N ARG A 70 -8.04 17.41 -4.91
CA ARG A 70 -7.24 18.61 -5.20
C ARG A 70 -6.48 18.52 -6.54
N GLY A 71 -6.53 17.38 -7.23
CA GLY A 71 -5.73 17.12 -8.43
C GLY A 71 -4.22 17.08 -8.15
N GLU A 72 -3.85 16.78 -6.90
CA GLU A 72 -2.45 16.65 -6.48
C GLU A 72 -1.96 15.23 -6.73
N VAL A 73 -0.64 15.09 -6.95
CA VAL A 73 0.00 13.78 -6.99
C VAL A 73 -0.13 13.14 -5.60
N VAL A 74 -0.67 11.93 -5.57
CA VAL A 74 -0.84 11.19 -4.31
C VAL A 74 0.50 10.59 -3.90
N ALA A 75 1.10 11.15 -2.86
CA ALA A 75 2.31 10.62 -2.23
C ALA A 75 1.95 9.74 -1.03
N ILE A 76 2.39 8.48 -1.02
CA ILE A 76 2.19 7.54 0.08
C ILE A 76 3.55 7.17 0.67
N ARG A 77 3.63 7.12 2.00
CA ARG A 77 4.85 6.68 2.69
C ARG A 77 5.21 5.26 2.30
N ARG A 78 6.50 4.97 2.19
CA ARG A 78 6.97 3.63 1.77
C ARG A 78 6.54 2.54 2.75
N SER A 79 6.54 2.82 4.06
CA SER A 79 6.06 1.86 5.04
C SER A 79 4.57 1.53 4.87
N ASP A 80 3.76 2.53 4.51
CA ASP A 80 2.32 2.37 4.26
C ASP A 80 2.07 1.64 2.94
N ALA A 81 2.88 1.90 1.91
CA ALA A 81 2.84 1.16 0.65
C ALA A 81 3.18 -0.32 0.81
N LEU A 82 4.22 -0.65 1.58
CA LEU A 82 4.61 -2.04 1.87
C LEU A 82 3.52 -2.77 2.65
N ARG A 83 2.94 -2.12 3.67
CA ARG A 83 1.79 -2.67 4.40
C ARG A 83 0.60 -2.87 3.47
N LEU A 84 0.31 -1.88 2.62
CA LEU A 84 -0.76 -1.93 1.64
C LEU A 84 -0.59 -3.12 0.69
N SER A 85 0.60 -3.32 0.12
CA SER A 85 0.93 -4.49 -0.72
C SER A 85 0.61 -5.81 -0.01
N VAL A 86 1.14 -5.99 1.21
CA VAL A 86 0.88 -7.22 2.01
C VAL A 86 -0.61 -7.44 2.25
N THR A 87 -1.34 -6.40 2.68
CA THR A 87 -2.76 -6.52 2.98
C THR A 87 -3.60 -6.77 1.73
N LEU A 88 -3.26 -6.15 0.59
CA LEU A 88 -3.92 -6.39 -0.69
C LEU A 88 -3.75 -7.84 -1.14
N HIS A 89 -2.56 -8.41 -1.02
CA HIS A 89 -2.31 -9.82 -1.32
C HIS A 89 -3.16 -10.75 -0.44
N GLN A 90 -3.18 -10.50 0.87
CA GLN A 90 -3.99 -11.29 1.80
C GLN A 90 -5.49 -11.17 1.47
N TYR A 91 -5.97 -9.97 1.15
CA TYR A 91 -7.37 -9.74 0.80
C TYR A 91 -7.76 -10.42 -0.51
N ARG A 92 -6.89 -10.38 -1.54
CA ARG A 92 -7.09 -11.12 -2.79
C ARG A 92 -7.25 -12.62 -2.56
N GLU A 93 -6.41 -13.22 -1.73
CA GLU A 93 -6.53 -14.66 -1.43
C GLU A 93 -7.84 -14.97 -0.72
N LYS A 94 -8.27 -14.14 0.25
CA LYS A 94 -9.60 -14.27 0.88
C LYS A 94 -10.74 -14.18 -0.13
N LEU A 95 -10.65 -13.29 -1.13
CA LEU A 95 -11.67 -13.19 -2.19
C LEU A 95 -11.72 -14.46 -3.03
N ARG A 96 -10.56 -15.02 -3.39
CA ARG A 96 -10.47 -16.30 -4.11
C ARG A 96 -11.05 -17.45 -3.31
N GLU A 97 -10.75 -17.54 -2.01
CA GLU A 97 -11.30 -18.55 -1.10
C GLU A 97 -12.83 -18.45 -0.99
N ARG A 98 -13.39 -17.24 -1.08
CA ARG A 98 -14.84 -16.98 -1.07
C ARG A 98 -15.51 -17.13 -2.44
N GLY A 99 -14.75 -17.43 -3.50
CA GLY A 99 -15.25 -17.56 -4.87
C GLY A 99 -15.51 -16.23 -5.60
N ASP A 100 -15.08 -15.10 -5.04
CA ASP A 100 -15.20 -13.78 -5.68
C ASP A 100 -14.01 -13.53 -6.62
N THR A 101 -14.07 -14.11 -7.81
CA THR A 101 -13.00 -13.99 -8.81
C THR A 101 -12.94 -12.61 -9.46
N VAL A 102 -14.06 -11.87 -9.50
CA VAL A 102 -14.12 -10.53 -10.09
C VAL A 102 -13.45 -9.53 -9.15
N GLY A 103 -13.83 -9.53 -7.87
CA GLY A 103 -13.18 -8.71 -6.86
C GLY A 103 -11.69 -9.03 -6.74
N ALA A 104 -11.30 -10.31 -6.81
CA ALA A 104 -9.89 -10.70 -6.78
C ALA A 104 -9.10 -10.13 -7.98
N ALA A 105 -9.71 -10.05 -9.17
CA ALA A 105 -9.09 -9.48 -10.36
C ALA A 105 -8.97 -7.94 -10.28
N ASP A 106 -9.95 -7.27 -9.68
CA ASP A 106 -9.90 -5.82 -9.44
C ASP A 106 -8.78 -5.47 -8.44
N ILE A 107 -8.65 -6.24 -7.36
CA ILE A 107 -7.55 -6.10 -6.39
C ILE A 107 -6.19 -6.41 -7.03
N ASP A 108 -6.10 -7.39 -7.94
CA ASP A 108 -4.87 -7.70 -8.68
C ASP A 108 -4.34 -6.50 -9.47
N ARG A 109 -5.21 -5.62 -9.96
CA ARG A 109 -4.79 -4.39 -10.64
C ARG A 109 -4.12 -3.43 -9.68
N THR A 110 -4.71 -3.20 -8.50
CA THR A 110 -4.13 -2.34 -7.46
C THR A 110 -2.79 -2.88 -6.96
N ILE A 111 -2.68 -4.20 -6.77
CA ILE A 111 -1.43 -4.86 -6.40
C ILE A 111 -0.32 -4.53 -7.40
N ARG A 112 -0.56 -4.70 -8.71
CA ARG A 112 0.46 -4.43 -9.73
C ARG A 112 0.96 -2.99 -9.73
N VAL A 113 0.09 -2.02 -9.43
CA VAL A 113 0.48 -0.61 -9.35
C VAL A 113 1.38 -0.38 -8.13
N ILE A 114 0.95 -0.86 -6.95
CA ILE A 114 1.72 -0.67 -5.71
C ILE A 114 3.05 -1.41 -5.77
N ASP A 115 3.05 -2.68 -6.19
CA ASP A 115 4.25 -3.50 -6.29
C ASP A 115 5.20 -2.98 -7.36
N GLY A 116 4.68 -2.57 -8.52
CA GLY A 116 5.50 -1.98 -9.58
C GLY A 116 6.24 -0.72 -9.11
N GLN A 117 5.56 0.18 -8.39
CA GLN A 117 6.19 1.36 -7.81
C GLN A 117 7.22 1.01 -6.72
N LEU A 118 6.94 -0.01 -5.90
CA LEU A 118 7.89 -0.48 -4.89
C LEU A 118 9.15 -1.10 -5.51
N GLU A 119 9.01 -1.81 -6.64
CA GLU A 119 10.10 -2.43 -7.39
C GLU A 119 10.95 -1.40 -8.15
N GLU A 120 10.33 -0.44 -8.84
CA GLU A 120 11.02 0.65 -9.54
C GLU A 120 11.93 1.43 -8.58
N MET A 121 11.42 1.80 -7.41
CA MET A 121 12.21 2.50 -6.40
C MET A 121 13.30 1.63 -5.77
N ALA A 122 13.09 0.32 -5.67
CA ALA A 122 14.14 -0.61 -5.22
C ALA A 122 15.27 -0.75 -6.24
N ALA A 123 14.95 -0.70 -7.54
CA ALA A 123 15.93 -0.70 -8.61
C ALA A 123 16.74 0.60 -8.66
N GLU A 124 16.11 1.76 -8.38
CA GLU A 124 16.80 3.06 -8.31
C GLU A 124 17.73 3.21 -7.10
N THR A 125 17.44 2.50 -6.00
CA THR A 125 18.28 2.49 -4.78
C THR A 125 19.34 1.40 -4.76
N ALA A 126 19.31 0.48 -5.74
CA ALA A 126 20.41 -0.47 -5.93
C ALA A 126 21.65 0.30 -6.42
N PRO A 127 22.81 0.20 -5.76
CA PRO A 127 24.02 0.85 -6.23
C PRO A 127 24.29 0.34 -7.65
N GLY A 128 24.25 1.27 -8.61
CA GLY A 128 24.40 0.95 -10.02
C GLY A 128 25.58 0.02 -10.23
N GLU A 129 25.34 -1.05 -11.00
CA GLU A 129 26.41 -1.71 -11.72
C GLU A 129 27.11 -0.63 -12.54
N THR A 130 28.22 -0.16 -11.99
CA THR A 130 29.15 0.73 -12.66
C THR A 130 29.84 -0.14 -13.69
N ASN A 131 29.19 -0.35 -14.83
CA ASN A 131 29.88 -0.78 -16.03
C ASN A 131 30.71 0.39 -16.55
N CYS A 132 31.86 0.58 -15.91
CA CYS A 132 33.04 1.03 -16.61
C CYS A 132 33.53 -0.13 -17.47
N SER A 133 33.21 -0.12 -18.77
CA SER A 133 34.06 -0.61 -19.87
C SER A 133 33.46 -0.19 -21.20
#